data_AF-A0A411WXH3-F1
#
_entry.id   AF-A0A411WXH3-F1
#
_cell.length_a   1.000
_cell.length_b   1.000
_cell.length_c   1.000
_cell.angle_alpha   90.00
_cell.angle_beta   90.00
_cell.angle_gamma   90.00
#
_symmetry.space_group_name_H-M   'P 1'
#
loop_
_entity.id
_entity.type
_entity.pdbx_description
1 polymer ?
#
loop_
_entity_poly.entity_id
_entity_poly.type
_entity_poly.pdbx_seq_one_letter_code
_entity_poly.pdbx_strand_id
1 'polypeptide(L)'
;MDVLERAVVTHVYDFVSSKITEGQVQQIIAEAGFDPLAYRYEPRVDDGFVARGAVPMNVNRLENAAKKLSIKVEITSPAAAARIGNWYGVSITMSIDTVQALSDNNYQLYGFKAVKSSMGSGVPVVWFSTSTFSTQTEVEWTESYSAYTSGSDQISSGSITATFTSPISLDQTLVVTDKTGIGNVQAGGTAGAISISNTVNTPFTTGISQLVEGENNPLCAFPLFGNGLDVIVPIQKVLLMFSTQPLNNGAVVEQAYSASMLVDLTGAPGNSRAVSFDINNGWSYDGVDWGTQFAADANLVPILIVKP
;
A
#
# COMPACT_ATOMS: atom_id res chain seq x y z
N MET A 1 -5.20 6.12 -40.22
CA MET A 1 -4.83 6.70 -38.91
C MET A 1 -5.99 6.37 -38.00
N ASP A 2 -6.03 5.13 -37.52
CA ASP A 2 -7.10 4.64 -36.64
C ASP A 2 -6.81 5.10 -35.22
N VAL A 3 -7.67 5.96 -34.70
CA VAL A 3 -7.72 6.29 -33.28
C VAL A 3 -8.39 5.10 -32.61
N LEU A 4 -7.61 4.23 -31.98
CA LEU A 4 -8.12 3.20 -31.08
C LEU A 4 -8.87 3.90 -29.94
N GLU A 5 -10.19 3.94 -30.06
CA GLU A 5 -11.11 4.37 -29.02
C GLU A 5 -10.97 3.40 -27.84
N ARG A 6 -10.16 3.78 -26.84
CA ARG A 6 -10.01 2.98 -25.62
C ARG A 6 -11.36 2.95 -24.93
N ALA A 7 -11.94 1.76 -24.84
CA ALA A 7 -13.15 1.53 -24.07
C ALA A 7 -12.94 2.06 -22.64
N VAL A 8 -13.75 3.05 -22.23
CA VAL A 8 -13.73 3.58 -20.87
C VAL A 8 -14.26 2.49 -19.94
N VAL A 9 -13.38 1.94 -19.11
CA VAL A 9 -13.76 0.96 -18.09
C VAL A 9 -14.77 1.63 -17.15
N THR A 10 -15.93 1.00 -17.00
CA THR A 10 -16.99 1.47 -16.10
C THR A 10 -17.11 0.50 -14.93
N HIS A 11 -16.93 1.00 -13.72
CA HIS A 11 -17.10 0.26 -12.47
C HIS A 11 -18.55 0.30 -12.03
N VAL A 12 -19.03 -0.78 -11.41
CA VAL A 12 -20.43 -0.97 -11.04
C VAL A 12 -20.50 -1.37 -9.57
N TYR A 13 -21.29 -0.65 -8.79
CA TYR A 13 -21.48 -0.90 -7.37
C TYR A 13 -22.95 -1.05 -7.07
N ASP A 14 -23.28 -2.10 -6.35
CA ASP A 14 -24.61 -2.55 -6.04
C ASP A 14 -24.90 -2.28 -4.56
N PHE A 15 -25.81 -1.34 -4.29
CA PHE A 15 -26.26 -0.97 -2.96
C PHE A 15 -27.62 -1.62 -2.70
N VAL A 16 -27.63 -2.80 -2.10
CA VAL A 16 -28.82 -3.65 -1.91
C VAL A 16 -29.49 -3.32 -0.57
N SER A 17 -30.66 -2.70 -0.64
CA SER A 17 -31.53 -2.47 0.53
C SER A 17 -32.90 -1.97 0.05
N SER A 18 -33.98 -2.56 0.56
CA SER A 18 -35.35 -2.11 0.24
C SER A 18 -35.71 -0.72 0.78
N LYS A 19 -34.82 -0.11 1.57
CA LYS A 19 -35.03 1.21 2.19
C LYS A 19 -34.01 2.26 1.78
N ILE A 20 -32.99 1.90 0.99
CA ILE A 20 -31.97 2.87 0.60
C ILE A 20 -32.50 3.79 -0.50
N THR A 21 -32.18 5.06 -0.39
CA THR A 21 -32.48 6.10 -1.38
C THR A 21 -31.22 6.49 -2.16
N GLU A 22 -31.37 7.06 -3.35
CA GLU A 22 -30.23 7.59 -4.12
C GLU A 22 -29.39 8.59 -3.30
N GLY A 23 -30.04 9.50 -2.55
CA GLY A 23 -29.35 10.45 -1.69
C GLY A 23 -28.52 9.80 -0.59
N GLN A 24 -28.97 8.66 -0.04
CA GLN A 24 -28.19 7.87 0.91
C GLN A 24 -26.99 7.18 0.26
N VAL A 25 -27.14 6.69 -0.98
CA VAL A 25 -26.00 6.15 -1.75
C VAL A 25 -24.94 7.24 -1.97
N GLN A 26 -25.35 8.43 -2.39
CA GLN A 26 -24.45 9.57 -2.57
C GLN A 26 -23.76 9.98 -1.26
N GLN A 27 -24.49 9.99 -0.14
CA GLN A 27 -23.91 10.23 1.18
C GLN A 27 -22.85 9.20 1.57
N ILE A 28 -23.12 7.91 1.32
CA ILE A 28 -22.15 6.83 1.59
C ILE A 28 -20.89 7.04 0.75
N ILE A 29 -21.03 7.35 -0.54
CA ILE A 29 -19.91 7.57 -1.46
C ILE A 29 -19.07 8.78 -1.02
N ALA A 30 -19.72 9.89 -0.67
CA ALA A 30 -19.04 11.08 -0.17
C ALA A 30 -18.32 10.83 1.16
N GLU A 31 -18.98 10.17 2.11
CA GLU A 31 -18.41 9.80 3.41
C GLU A 31 -17.24 8.81 3.26
N ALA A 32 -17.29 7.94 2.26
CA ALA A 32 -16.19 7.06 1.89
C ALA A 32 -15.04 7.79 1.20
N GLY A 33 -15.13 9.11 0.95
CA GLY A 33 -14.09 9.96 0.38
C GLY A 33 -14.01 9.97 -1.14
N PHE A 34 -15.11 9.64 -1.83
CA PHE A 34 -15.22 9.68 -3.30
C PHE A 34 -16.16 10.83 -3.73
N ASP A 35 -15.99 11.34 -4.96
CA ASP A 35 -16.89 12.34 -5.52
C ASP A 35 -18.19 11.68 -6.02
N PRO A 36 -19.36 11.91 -5.37
CA PRO A 36 -20.62 11.32 -5.82
C PRO A 36 -21.05 11.81 -7.20
N LEU A 37 -20.56 12.94 -7.70
CA LEU A 37 -20.87 13.43 -9.05
C LEU A 37 -20.11 12.68 -10.16
N ALA A 38 -19.10 11.87 -9.80
CA ALA A 38 -18.37 11.02 -10.74
C ALA A 38 -19.14 9.74 -11.14
N TYR A 39 -20.35 9.53 -10.60
CA TYR A 39 -21.14 8.33 -10.79
C TYR A 39 -22.56 8.63 -11.29
N ARG A 40 -23.11 7.68 -12.04
CA ARG A 40 -24.53 7.63 -12.44
C ARG A 40 -25.25 6.62 -11.56
N TYR A 41 -26.48 6.95 -11.17
CA TYR A 41 -27.28 6.14 -10.26
C TYR A 41 -28.52 5.61 -10.97
N GLU A 42 -28.77 4.31 -10.81
CA GLU A 42 -29.90 3.62 -11.43
C GLU A 42 -30.60 2.76 -10.37
N PRO A 43 -31.94 2.82 -10.24
CA PRO A 43 -32.66 1.88 -9.38
C PRO A 43 -32.41 0.43 -9.82
N ARG A 44 -32.28 -0.48 -8.86
CA ARG A 44 -32.23 -1.93 -9.14
C ARG A 44 -33.61 -2.48 -9.43
N VAL A 45 -33.66 -3.61 -10.14
CA VAL A 45 -34.91 -4.34 -10.43
C VAL A 45 -35.50 -4.96 -9.15
N ASP A 46 -34.64 -5.48 -8.28
CA ASP A 46 -35.09 -6.23 -7.09
C ASP A 46 -35.25 -5.34 -5.87
N ASP A 47 -34.19 -4.63 -5.46
CA ASP A 47 -34.19 -3.62 -4.39
C ASP A 47 -32.86 -2.83 -4.38
N GLY A 48 -32.93 -1.53 -4.08
CA GLY A 48 -31.77 -0.66 -3.92
C GLY A 48 -31.33 0.08 -5.19
N PHE A 49 -30.03 0.37 -5.29
CA PHE A 49 -29.46 1.23 -6.34
C PHE A 49 -28.15 0.68 -6.88
N VAL A 50 -27.87 1.00 -8.14
CA VAL A 50 -26.59 0.75 -8.81
C VAL A 50 -25.89 2.10 -9.01
N ALA A 51 -24.63 2.21 -8.59
CA ALA A 51 -23.76 3.33 -8.95
C ALA A 51 -22.75 2.90 -10.01
N ARG A 52 -22.64 3.67 -11.10
CA ARG A 52 -21.74 3.41 -12.25
C ARG A 52 -20.80 4.58 -12.50
N GLY A 53 -19.50 4.36 -12.54
CA GLY A 53 -18.53 5.44 -12.76
C GLY A 53 -17.19 4.97 -13.30
N ALA A 54 -16.37 5.91 -13.76
CA ALA A 54 -15.02 5.64 -14.28
C ALA A 54 -13.96 5.51 -13.18
N VAL A 55 -14.28 5.94 -11.95
CA VAL A 55 -13.39 5.86 -10.79
C VAL A 55 -13.77 4.62 -9.97
N PRO A 56 -12.81 3.75 -9.61
CA PRO A 56 -13.10 2.63 -8.72
C PRO A 56 -13.25 3.11 -7.27
N MET A 57 -14.30 2.65 -6.60
CA MET A 57 -14.49 2.73 -5.17
C MET A 57 -14.03 1.45 -4.46
N ASN A 58 -13.51 1.60 -3.25
CA ASN A 58 -13.20 0.48 -2.36
C ASN A 58 -14.47 0.11 -1.57
N VAL A 59 -14.92 -1.15 -1.67
CA VAL A 59 -16.16 -1.61 -1.03
C VAL A 59 -16.09 -1.52 0.48
N ASN A 60 -14.96 -1.88 1.12
CA ASN A 60 -14.80 -1.77 2.57
C ASN A 60 -14.95 -0.31 3.05
N ARG A 61 -14.43 0.67 2.30
CA ARG A 61 -14.65 2.10 2.60
C ARG A 61 -16.12 2.49 2.50
N LEU A 62 -16.84 1.98 1.51
CA LEU A 62 -18.28 2.20 1.36
C LEU A 62 -19.08 1.56 2.50
N GLU A 63 -18.74 0.34 2.91
CA GLU A 63 -19.39 -0.36 4.02
C GLU A 63 -19.13 0.35 5.35
N ASN A 64 -17.88 0.78 5.60
CA ASN A 64 -17.53 1.56 6.78
C ASN A 64 -18.26 2.91 6.81
N ALA A 65 -18.36 3.59 5.68
CA ALA A 65 -19.14 4.82 5.53
C ALA A 65 -20.63 4.58 5.82
N ALA A 66 -21.23 3.52 5.27
CA ALA A 66 -22.62 3.15 5.54
C ALA A 66 -22.86 2.86 7.03
N LYS A 67 -21.95 2.12 7.68
CA LYS A 67 -21.99 1.86 9.13
C LYS A 67 -21.91 3.15 9.93
N LYS A 68 -21.00 4.06 9.57
CA LYS A 68 -20.83 5.37 10.23
C LYS A 68 -22.09 6.23 10.10
N LEU A 69 -22.74 6.19 8.96
CA LEU A 69 -24.01 6.90 8.70
C LEU A 69 -25.24 6.20 9.28
N SER A 70 -25.07 5.04 9.95
CA SER A 70 -26.17 4.20 10.43
C SER A 70 -27.15 3.77 9.32
N ILE A 71 -26.66 3.63 8.09
CA ILE A 71 -27.44 3.18 6.93
C ILE A 71 -27.25 1.67 6.77
N LYS A 72 -28.35 0.92 6.86
CA LYS A 72 -28.36 -0.54 6.64
C LYS A 72 -28.45 -0.83 5.15
N VAL A 73 -27.33 -1.27 4.57
CA VAL A 73 -27.21 -1.62 3.15
C VAL A 73 -26.14 -2.69 3.00
N GLU A 74 -26.38 -3.64 2.11
CA GLU A 74 -25.35 -4.55 1.61
C GLU A 74 -24.74 -3.94 0.35
N ILE A 75 -23.41 -3.82 0.30
CA ILE A 75 -22.72 -3.19 -0.82
C ILE A 75 -21.89 -4.26 -1.51
N THR A 76 -22.23 -4.56 -2.75
CA THR A 76 -21.50 -5.49 -3.59
C THR A 76 -20.97 -4.78 -4.83
N SER A 77 -20.05 -5.42 -5.53
CA SER A 77 -19.66 -4.99 -6.86
C SER A 77 -19.76 -6.27 -7.70
N PRO A 78 -20.76 -6.39 -8.60
CA PRO A 78 -21.03 -7.63 -9.34
C PRO A 78 -19.87 -7.98 -10.28
N ALA A 79 -19.08 -6.97 -10.59
CA ALA A 79 -17.70 -7.10 -10.94
C ALA A 79 -16.91 -7.01 -9.62
N ALA A 80 -16.23 -8.07 -9.15
CA ALA A 80 -15.07 -7.89 -8.26
C ALA A 80 -13.92 -7.13 -8.99
N ALA A 81 -14.28 -6.18 -9.86
CA ALA A 81 -13.69 -5.85 -11.13
C ALA A 81 -14.05 -4.40 -11.52
N ALA A 82 -13.18 -3.66 -12.20
CA ALA A 82 -11.75 -3.81 -12.32
C ALA A 82 -11.10 -2.97 -11.21
N ARG A 83 -10.16 -3.51 -10.44
CA ARG A 83 -9.25 -2.61 -9.71
C ARG A 83 -8.36 -2.00 -10.81
N ILE A 84 -8.34 -0.67 -10.98
CA ILE A 84 -7.44 -0.04 -11.97
C ILE A 84 -6.02 -0.18 -11.39
N GLY A 85 -5.16 -0.89 -12.11
CA GLY A 85 -3.83 -1.29 -11.63
C GLY A 85 -3.84 -2.63 -10.89
N ASN A 86 -2.67 -3.24 -10.76
CA ASN A 86 -2.56 -4.48 -9.99
C ASN A 86 -2.78 -4.13 -8.51
N TRP A 87 -3.81 -4.72 -7.92
CA TRP A 87 -4.07 -4.62 -6.49
C TRP A 87 -3.52 -5.83 -5.77
N TYR A 88 -3.26 -5.67 -4.47
CA TYR A 88 -2.90 -6.79 -3.60
C TYR A 88 -3.49 -6.59 -2.21
N GLY A 89 -3.60 -7.67 -1.45
CA GLY A 89 -4.04 -7.59 -0.06
C GLY A 89 -3.57 -8.73 0.82
N VAL A 90 -3.55 -8.48 2.12
CA VAL A 90 -3.34 -9.49 3.15
C VAL A 90 -4.48 -9.44 4.14
N SER A 91 -5.17 -10.57 4.29
CA SER A 91 -6.20 -10.77 5.32
C SER A 91 -5.56 -11.35 6.57
N ILE A 92 -5.80 -10.72 7.72
CA ILE A 92 -5.26 -11.11 9.02
C ILE A 92 -6.43 -11.48 9.93
N THR A 93 -6.50 -12.75 10.32
CA THR A 93 -7.48 -13.23 11.28
C THR A 93 -6.89 -13.31 12.68
N MET A 94 -7.62 -12.83 13.69
CA MET A 94 -7.23 -12.86 15.10
C MET A 94 -8.41 -13.27 15.99
N SER A 95 -8.12 -13.87 17.15
CA SER A 95 -9.14 -14.09 18.18
C SER A 95 -9.53 -12.76 18.84
N ILE A 96 -10.74 -12.70 19.42
CA ILE A 96 -11.18 -11.52 20.17
C ILE A 96 -10.24 -11.20 21.34
N ASP A 97 -9.75 -12.23 22.04
CA ASP A 97 -8.80 -12.10 23.14
C ASP A 97 -7.46 -11.51 22.67
N THR A 98 -6.97 -11.92 21.49
CA THR A 98 -5.77 -11.35 20.88
C THR A 98 -5.97 -9.87 20.53
N VAL A 99 -7.09 -9.52 19.90
CA VAL A 99 -7.41 -8.12 19.54
C VAL A 99 -7.49 -7.24 20.78
N GLN A 100 -8.17 -7.71 21.82
CA GLN A 100 -8.27 -7.00 23.11
C GLN A 100 -6.89 -6.82 23.75
N ALA A 101 -6.11 -7.90 23.85
CA ALA A 101 -4.78 -7.84 24.45
C ALA A 101 -3.85 -6.87 23.69
N LEU A 102 -3.88 -6.88 22.36
CA LEU A 102 -3.10 -5.94 21.54
C LEU A 102 -3.55 -4.49 21.77
N SER A 103 -4.85 -4.24 21.77
CA SER A 103 -5.43 -2.89 21.97
C SER A 103 -5.12 -2.36 23.37
N ASP A 104 -5.32 -3.15 24.42
CA ASP A 104 -5.11 -2.78 25.82
C ASP A 104 -3.63 -2.52 26.14
N ASN A 105 -2.71 -3.10 25.36
CA ASN A 105 -1.26 -2.95 25.53
C ASN A 105 -0.63 -1.99 24.50
N ASN A 106 -1.44 -1.17 23.81
CA ASN A 106 -0.97 -0.16 22.84
C ASN A 106 -0.12 -0.71 21.70
N TYR A 107 -0.42 -1.93 21.23
CA TYR A 107 0.21 -2.45 20.02
C TYR A 107 -0.30 -1.72 18.78
N GLN A 108 0.59 -1.60 17.80
CA GLN A 108 0.26 -1.21 16.43
C GLN A 108 0.68 -2.32 15.47
N LEU A 109 -0.08 -2.47 14.38
CA LEU A 109 0.33 -3.26 13.23
C LEU A 109 1.19 -2.40 12.31
N TYR A 110 2.43 -2.82 12.09
CA TYR A 110 3.37 -2.23 11.15
C TYR A 110 3.49 -3.09 9.91
N GLY A 111 3.53 -2.42 8.76
CA GLY A 111 3.81 -3.04 7.47
C GLY A 111 5.06 -2.49 6.82
N PHE A 112 5.78 -3.36 6.14
CA PHE A 112 6.95 -3.03 5.33
C PHE A 112 6.81 -3.68 3.96
N LYS A 113 7.25 -3.00 2.91
CA LYS A 113 7.30 -3.55 1.54
C LYS A 113 8.73 -3.88 1.19
N ALA A 114 8.93 -5.07 0.63
CA ALA A 114 10.24 -5.42 0.10
C ALA A 114 10.45 -4.79 -1.28
N VAL A 115 11.70 -4.48 -1.58
CA VAL A 115 12.18 -4.05 -2.89
C VAL A 115 13.40 -4.86 -3.28
N LYS A 116 13.66 -4.95 -4.58
CA LYS A 116 14.90 -5.50 -5.13
C LYS A 116 15.75 -4.39 -5.71
N SER A 117 17.03 -4.35 -5.37
CA SER A 117 17.96 -3.34 -5.85
C SER A 117 19.37 -3.90 -5.96
N SER A 118 20.13 -3.45 -6.97
CA SER A 118 21.55 -3.76 -7.10
C SER A 118 22.41 -3.06 -6.05
N MET A 119 21.86 -2.05 -5.38
CA MET A 119 22.52 -1.30 -4.32
C MET A 119 22.44 -2.06 -2.98
N GLY A 120 23.59 -2.36 -2.38
CA GLY A 120 23.67 -3.12 -1.14
C GLY A 120 23.45 -2.32 0.16
N SER A 121 23.28 -1.00 0.06
CA SER A 121 23.22 -0.07 1.20
C SER A 121 21.82 0.49 1.47
N GLY A 122 20.78 -0.11 0.89
CA GLY A 122 19.41 0.28 1.18
C GLY A 122 18.95 -0.18 2.55
N VAL A 123 17.98 0.52 3.12
CA VAL A 123 17.29 0.13 4.35
C VAL A 123 15.78 0.11 4.14
N PRO A 124 15.05 -0.80 4.81
CA PRO A 124 13.60 -0.76 4.83
C PRO A 124 13.10 0.32 5.77
N VAL A 125 11.90 0.81 5.47
CA VAL A 125 11.20 1.80 6.29
C VAL A 125 9.75 1.38 6.52
N VAL A 126 9.15 1.88 7.60
CA VAL A 126 7.74 1.63 7.90
C VAL A 126 6.88 2.19 6.77
N TRP A 127 6.18 1.30 6.07
CA TRP A 127 5.32 1.66 4.94
C TRP A 127 3.92 2.09 5.42
N PHE A 128 3.38 1.39 6.41
CA PHE A 128 2.18 1.84 7.12
C PHE A 128 2.23 1.41 8.59
N SER A 129 1.42 2.09 9.40
CA SER A 129 1.16 1.74 10.79
C SER A 129 -0.31 1.97 11.10
N THR A 130 -0.96 1.04 11.79
CA THR A 130 -2.33 1.23 12.27
C THR A 130 -2.53 0.66 13.68
N SER A 131 -3.22 1.42 14.52
CA SER A 131 -3.75 0.96 15.81
C SER A 131 -5.19 0.43 15.68
N THR A 132 -5.77 0.49 14.47
CA THR A 132 -7.14 0.07 14.20
C THR A 132 -7.13 -1.28 13.51
N PHE A 133 -7.28 -2.33 14.31
CA PHE A 133 -7.40 -3.72 13.84
C PHE A 133 -8.55 -4.44 14.57
N SER A 134 -9.03 -5.53 13.97
CA SER A 134 -10.17 -6.29 14.49
C SER A 134 -9.92 -7.80 14.35
N THR A 135 -10.91 -8.64 14.66
CA THR A 135 -10.78 -10.10 14.46
C THR A 135 -10.54 -10.46 12.99
N GLN A 136 -10.93 -9.57 12.08
CA GLN A 136 -10.59 -9.61 10.67
C GLN A 136 -10.03 -8.25 10.26
N THR A 137 -8.74 -8.19 9.96
CA THR A 137 -8.06 -6.99 9.49
C THR A 137 -7.61 -7.21 8.06
N GLU A 138 -7.96 -6.29 7.18
CA GLU A 138 -7.55 -6.32 5.77
C GLU A 138 -6.54 -5.20 5.52
N VAL A 139 -5.39 -5.56 4.95
CA VAL A 139 -4.39 -4.61 4.45
C VAL A 139 -4.42 -4.66 2.94
N GLU A 140 -4.89 -3.61 2.28
CA GLU A 140 -5.03 -3.56 0.82
C GLU A 140 -4.27 -2.38 0.21
N TRP A 141 -3.73 -2.57 -0.98
CA TRP A 141 -3.10 -1.50 -1.77
C TRP A 141 -3.22 -1.74 -3.27
N THR A 142 -2.92 -0.70 -4.03
CA THR A 142 -2.78 -0.74 -5.48
C THR A 142 -1.36 -0.34 -5.88
N GLU A 143 -0.90 -0.83 -7.03
CA GLU A 143 0.33 -0.34 -7.65
C GLU A 143 0.15 1.09 -8.13
N SER A 144 0.67 2.02 -7.33
CA SER A 144 0.78 3.44 -7.64
C SER A 144 2.03 3.95 -6.94
N TYR A 145 3.08 4.23 -7.72
CA TYR A 145 4.39 4.56 -7.18
C TYR A 145 4.69 6.04 -7.34
N SER A 146 5.50 6.55 -6.43
CA SER A 146 6.23 7.81 -6.62
C SER A 146 7.71 7.56 -6.36
N ALA A 147 8.59 8.26 -7.08
CA ALA A 147 9.99 8.36 -6.71
C ALA A 147 10.19 9.60 -5.85
N TYR A 148 11.11 9.54 -4.90
CA TYR A 148 11.40 10.68 -4.03
C TYR A 148 12.89 10.92 -3.87
N THR A 149 13.24 12.16 -3.55
CA THR A 149 14.54 12.54 -3.00
C THR A 149 14.34 13.22 -1.66
N SER A 150 15.34 13.10 -0.80
CA SER A 150 15.42 13.78 0.48
C SER A 150 16.83 14.34 0.67
N GLY A 151 16.90 15.59 1.13
CA GLY A 151 18.14 16.20 1.58
C GLY A 151 18.62 15.71 2.96
N SER A 152 17.93 14.76 3.60
CA SER A 152 18.42 14.19 4.85
C SER A 152 19.57 13.22 4.59
N ASP A 153 20.76 13.56 5.05
CA ASP A 153 21.96 12.70 4.98
C ASP A 153 21.87 11.46 5.90
N GLN A 154 20.81 11.36 6.71
CA GLN A 154 20.65 10.35 7.75
C GLN A 154 19.68 9.25 7.33
N ILE A 155 20.22 8.19 6.73
CA ILE A 155 19.54 6.90 6.61
C ILE A 155 19.58 6.15 7.96
N SER A 156 20.42 6.56 8.91
CA SER A 156 20.53 5.91 10.21
C SER A 156 19.53 6.49 11.23
N SER A 157 18.61 5.65 11.69
CA SER A 157 17.71 5.85 12.86
C SER A 157 16.67 6.98 12.82
N GLY A 158 16.35 7.52 11.63
CA GLY A 158 15.35 8.58 11.47
C GLY A 158 14.08 8.15 10.73
N SER A 159 13.12 9.08 10.62
CA SER A 159 12.04 9.00 9.62
C SER A 159 12.47 9.74 8.37
N ILE A 160 12.26 9.11 7.22
CA ILE A 160 12.56 9.71 5.92
C ILE A 160 11.43 10.64 5.50
N THR A 161 11.71 11.93 5.53
CA THR A 161 10.84 12.96 4.97
C THR A 161 11.32 13.31 3.57
N ALA A 162 10.52 13.02 2.56
CA ALA A 162 10.82 13.42 1.18
C ALA A 162 10.80 14.95 1.04
N THR A 163 11.84 15.51 0.42
CA THR A 163 11.89 16.94 0.04
C THR A 163 11.30 17.16 -1.35
N PHE A 164 11.32 16.13 -2.20
CA PHE A 164 10.67 16.13 -3.50
C PHE A 164 10.08 14.74 -3.79
N THR A 165 8.91 14.71 -4.39
CA THR A 165 8.21 13.49 -4.81
C THR A 165 7.61 13.69 -6.19
N SER A 166 7.67 12.67 -7.04
CA SER A 166 7.00 12.69 -8.35
C SER A 166 6.36 11.34 -8.65
N PRO A 167 5.09 11.30 -9.11
CA PRO A 167 4.48 10.07 -9.61
C PRO A 167 5.34 9.43 -10.68
N ILE A 168 5.56 8.12 -10.58
CA ILE A 168 6.42 7.38 -11.49
C ILE A 168 5.84 5.99 -11.74
N SER A 169 6.06 5.47 -12.93
CA SER A 169 5.71 4.10 -13.31
C SER A 169 6.97 3.25 -13.48
N LEU A 170 6.80 1.93 -13.61
CA LEU A 170 7.87 1.06 -14.07
C LEU A 170 8.39 1.53 -15.44
N ASP A 171 9.64 1.20 -15.75
CA ASP A 171 10.34 1.55 -16.99
C ASP A 171 10.61 3.06 -17.14
N GLN A 172 10.48 3.83 -16.05
CA GLN A 172 10.74 5.27 -16.02
C GLN A 172 11.92 5.63 -15.12
N THR A 173 12.49 6.80 -15.37
CA THR A 173 13.59 7.36 -14.59
C THR A 173 13.21 8.72 -14.03
N LEU A 174 13.34 8.94 -12.72
CA LEU A 174 13.41 10.29 -12.16
C LEU A 174 14.83 10.83 -12.38
N VAL A 175 14.98 11.87 -13.21
CA VAL A 175 16.26 12.54 -13.46
C VAL A 175 16.36 13.79 -12.59
N VAL A 176 17.17 13.72 -11.54
CA VAL A 176 17.43 14.81 -10.59
C VAL A 176 18.45 15.76 -11.20
N THR A 177 18.01 16.98 -11.49
CA THR A 177 18.80 17.98 -12.21
C THR A 177 19.17 19.20 -11.37
N ASP A 178 18.63 19.30 -10.16
CA ASP A 178 18.84 20.44 -9.27
C ASP A 178 19.46 20.02 -7.93
N LYS A 179 20.27 20.91 -7.34
CA LYS A 179 20.95 20.70 -6.06
C LYS A 179 20.01 20.56 -4.85
N THR A 180 18.73 20.88 -4.99
CA THR A 180 17.69 20.68 -3.97
C THR A 180 17.02 19.30 -4.07
N GLY A 181 17.42 18.47 -5.03
CA GLY A 181 16.86 17.12 -5.23
C GLY A 181 15.67 17.10 -6.21
N ILE A 182 15.29 18.24 -6.78
CA ILE A 182 14.21 18.34 -7.76
C ILE A 182 14.65 17.74 -9.10
N GLY A 183 13.73 17.04 -9.76
CA GLY A 183 13.95 16.39 -11.04
C GLY A 183 12.70 16.27 -11.91
N ASN A 184 12.86 15.61 -13.05
CA ASN A 184 11.77 15.31 -13.99
C ASN A 184 11.72 13.82 -14.29
N VAL A 185 10.52 13.26 -14.36
CA VAL A 185 10.31 11.87 -14.77
C VAL A 185 10.40 11.76 -16.30
N GLN A 186 11.21 10.81 -16.77
CA GLN A 186 11.44 10.53 -18.17
C GLN A 186 11.14 9.06 -18.48
N ALA A 187 10.66 8.80 -19.71
CA ALA A 187 10.54 7.43 -20.22
C ALA A 187 11.91 6.83 -20.56
N GLY A 188 11.99 5.49 -20.65
CA GLY A 188 13.21 4.79 -21.08
C GLY A 188 14.16 4.42 -19.94
N GLY A 189 13.63 4.17 -18.75
CA GLY A 189 14.37 3.59 -17.62
C GLY A 189 14.61 2.09 -17.77
N THR A 190 15.08 1.46 -16.69
CA THR A 190 15.34 0.02 -16.66
C THR A 190 14.02 -0.75 -16.68
N ALA A 191 13.90 -1.74 -17.58
CA ALA A 191 12.69 -2.55 -17.71
C ALA A 191 12.32 -3.28 -16.40
N GLY A 192 11.06 -3.20 -15.99
CA GLY A 192 10.53 -3.74 -14.74
C GLY A 192 10.93 -2.98 -13.48
N ALA A 193 11.59 -1.83 -13.60
CA ALA A 193 12.13 -1.08 -12.46
C ALA A 193 11.76 0.41 -12.51
N ILE A 194 11.93 1.06 -11.37
CA ILE A 194 11.96 2.52 -11.25
C ILE A 194 13.42 2.93 -11.07
N SER A 195 13.88 3.83 -11.93
CA SER A 195 15.24 4.36 -11.88
C SER A 195 15.25 5.78 -11.31
N ILE A 196 16.30 6.12 -10.55
CA ILE A 196 16.51 7.47 -10.04
C ILE A 196 17.95 7.86 -10.32
N SER A 197 18.13 8.83 -11.21
CA SER A 197 19.43 9.28 -11.71
C SER A 197 19.75 10.66 -11.17
N ASN A 198 20.88 10.80 -10.50
CA ASN A 198 21.35 12.07 -9.99
C ASN A 198 22.38 12.68 -10.91
N THR A 199 22.04 13.72 -11.66
CA THR A 199 22.96 14.38 -12.60
C THR A 199 23.72 15.55 -11.98
N VAL A 200 23.53 15.80 -10.68
CA VAL A 200 24.26 16.82 -9.93
C VAL A 200 25.26 16.17 -8.98
N ASN A 201 26.19 16.96 -8.43
CA ASN A 201 27.22 16.46 -7.52
C ASN A 201 26.76 16.36 -6.05
N THR A 202 25.58 16.92 -5.72
CA THR A 202 25.01 16.85 -4.36
C THR A 202 24.44 15.45 -4.12
N PRO A 203 24.83 14.74 -3.05
CA PRO A 203 24.21 13.48 -2.68
C PRO A 203 22.83 13.70 -2.06
N PHE A 204 21.96 12.69 -2.16
CA PHE A 204 20.64 12.66 -1.54
C PHE A 204 20.37 11.31 -0.90
N THR A 205 19.30 11.22 -0.10
CA THR A 205 18.61 9.95 0.14
C THR A 205 17.49 9.82 -0.90
N THR A 206 17.26 8.62 -1.42
CA THR A 206 16.22 8.35 -2.41
C THR A 206 15.48 7.06 -2.13
N GLY A 207 14.41 6.83 -2.85
CA GLY A 207 13.64 5.61 -2.78
C GLY A 207 12.36 5.72 -3.60
N ILE A 208 11.52 4.70 -3.47
CA ILE A 208 10.16 4.72 -3.98
C ILE A 208 9.18 4.74 -2.82
N SER A 209 8.03 5.37 -3.06
CA SER A 209 6.88 5.35 -2.17
C SER A 209 5.68 4.76 -2.89
N GLN A 210 4.70 4.28 -2.10
CA GLN A 210 3.46 3.73 -2.62
C GLN A 210 2.28 4.18 -1.77
N LEU A 211 1.17 4.42 -2.44
CA LEU A 211 -0.08 4.79 -1.81
C LEU A 211 -0.62 3.66 -0.93
N VAL A 212 -0.85 3.94 0.34
CA VAL A 212 -1.51 3.05 1.31
C VAL A 212 -2.37 3.92 2.22
N GLU A 213 -3.63 3.52 2.42
CA GLU A 213 -4.62 4.28 3.20
C GLU A 213 -4.79 5.76 2.78
N GLY A 214 -4.46 6.10 1.53
CA GLY A 214 -4.60 7.46 1.00
C GLY A 214 -3.34 8.32 1.10
N GLU A 215 -2.25 7.81 1.68
CA GLU A 215 -0.97 8.50 1.79
C GLU A 215 0.15 7.78 1.02
N ASN A 216 1.03 8.55 0.34
CA ASN A 216 2.20 8.00 -0.34
C ASN A 216 3.33 7.83 0.67
N ASN A 217 3.54 6.61 1.14
CA ASN A 217 4.54 6.31 2.15
C ASN A 217 5.79 5.66 1.52
N PRO A 218 7.01 6.05 1.93
CA PRO A 218 8.25 5.40 1.49
C PRO A 218 8.24 3.88 1.73
N LEU A 219 8.85 3.12 0.80
CA LEU A 219 9.02 1.67 0.94
C LEU A 219 10.44 1.30 1.41
N CYS A 220 11.41 2.11 1.03
CA CYS A 220 12.83 1.89 1.21
C CYS A 220 13.58 3.21 1.12
N ALA A 221 14.80 3.26 1.65
CA ALA A 221 15.71 4.39 1.50
C ALA A 221 17.10 3.92 1.06
N PHE A 222 17.66 4.60 0.07
CA PHE A 222 18.99 4.35 -0.49
C PHE A 222 19.80 5.65 -0.55
N PRO A 223 21.13 5.60 -0.38
CA PRO A 223 21.98 6.75 -0.64
C PRO A 223 22.14 6.96 -2.14
N LEU A 224 21.75 8.12 -2.65
CA LEU A 224 21.87 8.52 -4.05
C LEU A 224 23.05 9.48 -4.22
N PHE A 225 24.21 8.96 -4.59
CA PHE A 225 25.40 9.77 -4.81
C PHE A 225 25.31 10.62 -6.08
N GLY A 226 26.10 11.70 -6.13
CA GLY A 226 26.18 12.55 -7.31
C GLY A 226 26.72 11.81 -8.54
N ASN A 227 26.12 12.05 -9.70
CA ASN A 227 26.34 11.28 -10.94
C ASN A 227 26.02 9.77 -10.80
N GLY A 228 25.23 9.40 -9.78
CA GLY A 228 24.81 8.04 -9.49
C GLY A 228 23.47 7.67 -10.12
N LEU A 229 23.20 6.37 -10.20
CA LEU A 229 21.95 5.79 -10.67
C LEU A 229 21.52 4.68 -9.73
N ASP A 230 20.32 4.84 -9.17
CA ASP A 230 19.67 3.83 -8.36
C ASP A 230 18.58 3.15 -9.18
N VAL A 231 18.52 1.82 -9.11
CA VAL A 231 17.51 1.00 -9.80
C VAL A 231 16.78 0.16 -8.77
N ILE A 232 15.48 0.42 -8.62
CA ILE A 232 14.63 -0.18 -7.60
C ILE A 232 13.48 -0.91 -8.28
N VAL A 233 13.36 -2.20 -8.00
CA VAL A 233 12.26 -3.06 -8.46
C VAL A 233 11.33 -3.27 -7.27
N PRO A 234 10.09 -2.73 -7.29
CA PRO A 234 9.08 -3.11 -6.32
C PRO A 234 8.80 -4.62 -6.43
N ILE A 235 8.75 -5.34 -5.30
CA ILE A 235 8.39 -6.76 -5.29
C ILE A 235 7.17 -6.98 -4.40
N GLN A 236 6.39 -8.01 -4.72
CA GLN A 236 5.12 -8.28 -4.06
C GLN A 236 5.30 -9.05 -2.75
N LYS A 237 6.19 -8.58 -1.88
CA LYS A 237 6.36 -9.12 -0.53
C LYS A 237 6.12 -8.06 0.51
N VAL A 238 5.33 -8.40 1.53
CA VAL A 238 5.01 -7.52 2.66
C VAL A 238 5.38 -8.21 3.95
N LEU A 239 6.12 -7.50 4.81
CA LEU A 239 6.37 -7.95 6.18
C LEU A 239 5.42 -7.24 7.13
N LEU A 240 4.76 -8.02 7.99
CA LEU A 240 3.81 -7.57 8.99
C LEU A 240 4.36 -7.85 10.39
N MET A 241 4.20 -6.88 11.30
CA MET A 241 4.74 -6.96 12.66
C MET A 241 3.87 -6.17 13.64
N PHE A 242 3.48 -6.79 14.75
CA PHE A 242 2.83 -6.08 15.86
C PHE A 242 3.88 -5.58 16.85
N SER A 243 3.89 -4.30 17.21
CA SER A 243 4.83 -3.75 18.20
C SER A 243 4.22 -2.63 19.01
N THR A 244 4.72 -2.45 20.24
CA THR A 244 4.39 -1.30 21.11
C THR A 244 5.35 -0.12 20.92
N GLN A 245 6.42 -0.30 20.13
CA GLN A 245 7.36 0.77 19.81
C GLN A 245 6.67 1.80 18.92
N PRO A 246 6.59 3.08 19.29
CA PRO A 246 5.94 4.10 18.48
C PRO A 246 6.82 4.44 17.27
N LEU A 247 6.48 3.90 16.10
CA LEU A 247 7.16 4.20 14.85
C LEU A 247 6.24 5.00 13.94
N ASN A 248 6.79 6.02 13.29
CA ASN A 248 6.09 6.77 12.25
C ASN A 248 6.30 6.09 10.89
N ASN A 249 5.40 6.33 9.94
CA ASN A 249 5.66 6.00 8.54
C ASN A 249 6.97 6.66 8.08
N GLY A 250 7.73 5.95 7.22
CA GLY A 250 9.06 6.34 6.80
C GLY A 250 10.17 6.13 7.84
N ALA A 251 9.87 5.67 9.06
CA ALA A 251 10.91 5.34 10.05
C ALA A 251 11.77 4.15 9.58
N VAL A 252 13.08 4.29 9.66
CA VAL A 252 14.04 3.22 9.35
C VAL A 252 14.02 2.16 10.45
N VAL A 253 13.82 0.90 10.07
CA VAL A 253 13.76 -0.23 11.00
C VAL A 253 14.58 -1.39 10.44
N GLU A 254 15.80 -1.56 10.94
CA GLU A 254 16.71 -2.62 10.46
C GLU A 254 16.53 -3.94 11.21
N GLN A 255 15.85 -3.93 12.37
CA GLN A 255 15.62 -5.09 13.21
C GLN A 255 14.14 -5.23 13.57
N ALA A 256 13.62 -6.44 13.53
CA ALA A 256 12.26 -6.74 13.95
C ALA A 256 12.11 -6.54 15.46
N TYR A 257 11.13 -5.77 15.91
CA TYR A 257 10.85 -5.58 17.34
C TYR A 257 10.04 -6.72 17.96
N SER A 258 9.46 -7.59 17.14
CA SER A 258 8.68 -8.75 17.57
C SER A 258 8.67 -9.82 16.47
N ALA A 259 7.99 -10.94 16.72
CA ALA A 259 7.73 -11.93 15.68
C ALA A 259 7.01 -11.30 14.49
N SER A 260 7.53 -11.52 13.29
CA SER A 260 7.02 -10.93 12.06
C SER A 260 6.73 -11.99 11.00
N MET A 261 5.84 -11.64 10.07
CA MET A 261 5.44 -12.49 8.95
C MET A 261 5.77 -11.79 7.65
N LEU A 262 6.62 -12.39 6.84
CA LEU A 262 6.78 -12.04 5.43
C LEU A 262 5.77 -12.83 4.59
N VAL A 263 4.94 -12.12 3.85
CA VAL A 263 3.92 -12.65 2.94
C VAL A 263 4.33 -12.35 1.51
N ASP A 264 4.58 -13.38 0.71
CA ASP A 264 4.85 -13.33 -0.73
C ASP A 264 3.54 -13.46 -1.52
N LEU A 265 3.17 -12.39 -2.20
CA LEU A 265 1.97 -12.30 -3.02
C LEU A 265 2.26 -12.61 -4.50
N THR A 266 3.48 -13.01 -4.84
CA THR A 266 3.84 -13.38 -6.21
C THR A 266 3.00 -14.58 -6.65
N GLY A 267 2.18 -14.40 -7.68
CA GLY A 267 1.27 -15.43 -8.18
C GLY A 267 0.15 -15.82 -7.20
N ALA A 268 -0.15 -15.00 -6.19
CA ALA A 268 -1.24 -15.26 -5.27
C ALA A 268 -2.60 -15.30 -6.02
N PRO A 269 -3.46 -16.31 -5.79
CA PRO A 269 -4.80 -16.33 -6.35
C PRO A 269 -5.58 -15.08 -5.94
N GLY A 270 -6.07 -14.32 -6.91
CA GLY A 270 -6.74 -13.05 -6.64
C GLY A 270 -5.84 -12.00 -5.96
N ASN A 271 -4.52 -12.09 -6.11
CA ASN A 271 -3.54 -11.18 -5.51
C ASN A 271 -3.66 -11.00 -3.99
N SER A 272 -4.20 -12.00 -3.28
CA SER A 272 -4.41 -11.93 -1.84
C SER A 272 -3.93 -13.20 -1.15
N ARG A 273 -3.49 -13.04 0.10
CA ARG A 273 -3.12 -14.12 1.02
C ARG A 273 -3.79 -13.90 2.37
N ALA A 274 -4.10 -14.99 3.06
CA ALA A 274 -4.65 -14.96 4.41
C ALA A 274 -3.64 -15.50 5.40
N VAL A 275 -3.47 -14.82 6.52
CA VAL A 275 -2.66 -15.23 7.67
C VAL A 275 -3.50 -15.10 8.94
N SER A 276 -3.04 -15.71 10.02
CA SER A 276 -3.59 -15.49 11.35
C SER A 276 -2.51 -15.05 12.33
N PHE A 277 -2.92 -14.36 13.37
CA PHE A 277 -2.04 -13.93 14.45
C PHE A 277 -2.68 -14.23 15.80
N ASP A 278 -1.88 -14.74 16.71
CA ASP A 278 -2.20 -14.94 18.12
C ASP A 278 -1.09 -14.28 18.95
N ILE A 279 -1.45 -13.49 19.95
CA ILE A 279 -0.46 -12.72 20.71
C ILE A 279 0.58 -13.60 21.44
N ASN A 280 0.22 -14.84 21.80
CA ASN A 280 1.09 -15.74 22.54
C ASN A 280 1.80 -16.76 21.63
N ASN A 281 1.14 -17.17 20.54
CA ASN A 281 1.67 -18.19 19.63
C ASN A 281 2.29 -17.60 18.35
N GLY A 282 2.16 -16.29 18.15
CA GLY A 282 2.71 -15.57 17.01
C GLY A 282 1.87 -15.73 15.76
N TRP A 283 2.53 -15.60 14.61
CA TRP A 283 1.88 -15.71 13.31
C TRP A 283 1.60 -17.17 12.95
N SER A 284 0.57 -17.39 12.14
CA SER A 284 0.29 -18.67 11.53
C SER A 284 -0.21 -18.49 10.09
N TYR A 285 0.16 -19.44 9.26
CA TYR A 285 -0.13 -19.56 7.84
C TYR A 285 -0.14 -21.05 7.54
N ASP A 286 -0.78 -21.49 6.46
CA ASP A 286 -0.99 -22.91 6.15
C ASP A 286 0.30 -23.69 5.80
N GLY A 287 1.48 -23.24 6.24
CA GLY A 287 2.77 -23.95 6.11
C GLY A 287 3.32 -24.00 4.69
N VAL A 288 2.93 -23.04 3.87
CA VAL A 288 3.11 -22.98 2.41
C VAL A 288 4.19 -21.96 2.03
N ASP A 289 4.92 -22.23 0.94
CA ASP A 289 6.14 -21.51 0.52
C ASP A 289 6.00 -19.99 0.31
N TRP A 290 4.78 -19.44 0.34
CA TRP A 290 4.55 -18.01 0.21
C TRP A 290 4.67 -17.25 1.55
N GLY A 291 4.67 -17.93 2.69
CA GLY A 291 4.80 -17.32 4.01
C GLY A 291 6.15 -17.63 4.66
N THR A 292 6.73 -16.70 5.40
CA THR A 292 7.92 -16.95 6.21
C THR A 292 7.87 -16.14 7.49
N GLN A 293 8.07 -16.80 8.62
CA GLN A 293 8.14 -16.13 9.92
C GLN A 293 9.57 -15.79 10.28
N PHE A 294 9.73 -14.64 10.94
CA PHE A 294 11.00 -14.21 11.51
C PHE A 294 10.80 -13.90 12.99
N ALA A 295 11.78 -14.28 13.80
CA ALA A 295 11.79 -13.97 15.23
C ALA A 295 11.98 -12.46 15.47
N ALA A 296 11.74 -12.03 16.71
CA ALA A 296 12.24 -10.75 17.18
C ALA A 296 13.76 -10.65 16.97
N ASP A 297 14.26 -9.44 16.82
CA ASP A 297 15.65 -9.07 16.51
C ASP A 297 16.18 -9.57 15.15
N ALA A 298 15.32 -10.19 14.31
CA ALA A 298 15.71 -10.56 12.96
C ALA A 298 16.14 -9.33 12.15
N ASN A 299 17.27 -9.45 11.44
CA ASN A 299 17.76 -8.41 10.56
C ASN A 299 16.84 -8.28 9.33
N LEU A 300 16.11 -7.17 9.26
CA LEU A 300 15.13 -6.89 8.22
C LEU A 300 15.76 -6.45 6.90
N VAL A 301 16.99 -5.93 6.92
CA VAL A 301 17.65 -5.43 5.71
C VAL A 301 17.76 -6.50 4.62
N PRO A 302 18.37 -7.70 4.84
CA PRO A 302 18.45 -8.72 3.80
C PRO A 302 17.11 -9.37 3.44
N ILE A 303 16.08 -9.18 4.28
CA ILE A 303 14.73 -9.72 4.05
C ILE A 303 13.96 -8.81 3.08
N LEU A 304 14.07 -7.49 3.28
CA LEU A 304 13.26 -6.49 2.60
C LEU A 304 14.02 -5.74 1.50
N ILE A 305 15.35 -5.70 1.54
CA ILE A 305 16.21 -5.13 0.50
C ILE A 305 16.92 -6.29 -0.22
N VAL A 306 16.22 -6.84 -1.20
CA VAL A 306 16.62 -8.06 -1.90
C VAL A 306 17.66 -7.73 -2.97
N LYS A 307 18.75 -8.50 -3.01
CA LYS A 307 19.75 -8.39 -4.07
C LYS A 307 19.27 -9.07 -5.35
N PRO A 308 19.72 -8.60 -6.53
CA PRO A 308 19.27 -9.15 -7.79
C PRO A 308 19.67 -10.60 -8.05
#